data_AF-A0AAU2VKG2-F1
#
_entry.id   AF-A0AAU2VKG2-F1
#
_cell.length_a   1.000
_cell.length_b   1.000
_cell.length_c   1.000
_cell.angle_alpha   90.00
_cell.angle_beta   90.00
_cell.angle_gamma   90.00
#
_symmetry.space_group_name_H-M   'P 1'
#
loop_
_entity.id
_entity.type
_entity.pdbx_description
1 polymer ?
#
loop_
_entity_poly.entity_id
_entity_poly.type
_entity_poly.pdbx_seq_one_letter_code
_entity_poly.pdbx_strand_id
1 'polypeptide(L)'
;MQVPESVVYALVLGFVVLSPLIGFGRAKWLAVLSLLNIGEYRVLVASDPFTLVVAVTALLGALLLLAEMTAQRRLSGALWMVGGLLVALAAARQSETAALIVHARPWVVISTLVAAAVLALRARRARLIAHDPSEGLRGM
;
A
#
# COMPACT_ATOMS: atom_id res chain seq x y z
N MET A 1 -22.17 15.33 -10.59
CA MET A 1 -22.61 14.43 -9.50
C MET A 1 -21.38 14.03 -8.72
N GLN A 2 -21.35 14.25 -7.40
CA GLN A 2 -20.26 13.78 -6.54
C GLN A 2 -20.43 12.28 -6.28
N VAL A 3 -19.37 11.51 -6.43
CA VAL A 3 -19.39 10.06 -6.15
C VAL A 3 -19.38 9.86 -4.63
N PRO A 4 -20.25 9.00 -4.06
CA PRO A 4 -20.26 8.76 -2.62
C PRO A 4 -18.94 8.12 -2.17
N GLU A 5 -18.42 8.56 -1.01
CA GLU A 5 -17.16 8.04 -0.48
C GLU A 5 -17.21 6.53 -0.15
N SER A 6 -18.38 6.01 0.21
CA SER A 6 -18.58 4.56 0.38
C SER A 6 -18.33 3.76 -0.90
N VAL A 7 -18.66 4.32 -2.06
CA VAL A 7 -18.38 3.71 -3.36
C VAL A 7 -16.88 3.74 -3.63
N VAL A 8 -16.22 4.87 -3.35
CA VAL A 8 -14.76 4.97 -3.51
C VAL A 8 -14.04 3.99 -2.60
N TYR A 9 -14.49 3.85 -1.34
CA TYR A 9 -13.94 2.86 -0.42
C TYR A 9 -14.10 1.43 -0.93
N ALA A 10 -15.29 1.06 -1.41
CA ALA A 10 -15.52 -0.27 -1.98
C ALA A 10 -14.62 -0.54 -3.21
N LEU A 11 -14.41 0.48 -4.05
CA LEU A 11 -13.51 0.39 -5.21
C LEU A 11 -12.04 0.24 -4.77
N VAL A 12 -11.57 1.04 -3.81
CA VAL A 12 -10.21 0.95 -3.28
C VAL A 12 -9.98 -0.40 -2.61
N LEU A 13 -10.90 -0.83 -1.75
CA LEU A 13 -10.81 -2.11 -1.07
C LEU A 13 -10.83 -3.28 -2.07
N GLY A 14 -11.77 -3.26 -3.03
CA GLY A 14 -11.82 -4.24 -4.11
C GLY A 14 -10.53 -4.26 -4.92
N PHE A 15 -9.99 -3.08 -5.24
CA PHE A 15 -8.73 -2.98 -5.96
C PHE A 15 -7.56 -3.56 -5.15
N VAL A 16 -7.45 -3.26 -3.86
CA VAL A 16 -6.43 -3.82 -2.97
C VAL A 16 -6.55 -5.35 -2.87
N VAL A 17 -7.76 -5.87 -2.69
CA VAL A 17 -8.01 -7.32 -2.51
C VAL A 17 -7.79 -8.10 -3.80
N LEU A 18 -8.08 -7.52 -4.97
CA LEU A 18 -7.91 -8.17 -6.27
C LEU A 18 -6.49 -7.98 -6.84
N SER A 19 -5.75 -6.97 -6.39
CA SER A 19 -4.39 -6.68 -6.89
C SER A 19 -3.36 -7.82 -6.72
N PRO A 20 -3.45 -8.72 -5.71
CA PRO A 20 -2.61 -9.91 -5.63
C PRO A 20 -2.79 -10.88 -6.82
N LEU A 21 -3.97 -10.89 -7.44
CA LEU A 21 -4.26 -11.70 -8.62
C LEU A 21 -3.56 -11.15 -9.89
N ILE A 22 -3.12 -9.89 -9.84
CA ILE A 22 -2.33 -9.29 -10.91
C ILE A 22 -0.91 -9.87 -10.84
N GLY A 23 -0.52 -10.58 -11.89
CA GLY A 23 0.81 -11.19 -11.99
C GLY A 23 1.98 -10.21 -11.80
N PHE A 24 3.18 -10.74 -11.54
CA PHE A 24 4.38 -9.93 -11.37
C PHE A 24 4.72 -9.20 -12.67
N GLY A 25 4.56 -7.87 -12.70
CA GLY A 25 4.86 -7.11 -13.92
C GLY A 25 4.58 -5.62 -13.82
N ARG A 26 4.39 -4.97 -14.98
CA ARG A 26 4.04 -3.54 -15.09
C ARG A 26 2.67 -3.24 -14.48
N ALA A 27 1.70 -4.13 -14.66
CA ALA A 27 0.35 -3.96 -14.12
C ALA A 27 0.34 -3.86 -12.58
N LYS A 28 1.12 -4.69 -11.88
CA LYS A 28 1.26 -4.61 -10.42
C LYS A 28 1.91 -3.30 -9.97
N TRP A 29 2.88 -2.78 -10.72
CA TRP A 29 3.45 -1.45 -10.45
C TRP A 29 2.44 -0.33 -10.66
N LEU A 30 1.63 -0.39 -11.72
CA LEU A 30 0.56 0.57 -11.92
C LEU A 30 -0.45 0.54 -10.76
N ALA A 31 -0.79 -0.66 -10.27
CA ALA A 31 -1.66 -0.78 -9.10
C ALA A 31 -1.06 -0.13 -7.84
N VAL A 32 0.21 -0.38 -7.56
CA VAL A 32 0.95 0.26 -6.46
C VAL A 32 0.93 1.79 -6.62
N LEU A 33 1.28 2.31 -7.79
CA LEU A 33 1.34 3.76 -8.02
C LEU A 33 -0.02 4.42 -7.90
N SER A 34 -1.08 3.80 -8.42
CA SER A 34 -2.45 4.30 -8.28
C SER A 34 -2.87 4.36 -6.81
N LEU A 35 -2.59 3.31 -6.03
CA LEU A 35 -2.93 3.26 -4.61
C LEU A 35 -2.15 4.30 -3.79
N LEU A 36 -0.85 4.48 -4.06
CA LEU A 36 -0.06 5.54 -3.42
C LEU A 36 -0.63 6.92 -3.73
N ASN A 37 -0.92 7.21 -5.00
CA ASN A 37 -1.48 8.51 -5.39
C ASN A 37 -2.83 8.78 -4.72
N ILE A 38 -3.74 7.80 -4.75
CA ILE A 38 -5.06 7.92 -4.09
C ILE A 38 -4.88 8.16 -2.59
N GLY A 39 -4.02 7.38 -1.95
CA GLY A 39 -3.78 7.44 -0.51
C GLY A 39 -3.16 8.77 -0.07
N GLU A 40 -2.06 9.18 -0.69
CA GLU A 40 -1.32 10.39 -0.30
C GLU A 40 -2.16 11.65 -0.53
N TYR A 41 -2.83 11.72 -1.69
CA TYR A 41 -3.73 12.83 -1.98
C TYR A 41 -4.81 12.97 -0.89
N ARG A 42 -5.43 11.85 -0.49
CA ARG A 42 -6.48 11.85 0.54
C ARG A 42 -5.94 12.16 1.93
N VAL A 43 -4.75 11.67 2.31
CA VAL A 43 -4.10 12.08 3.58
C VAL A 43 -3.85 13.59 3.62
N LEU A 44 -3.44 14.18 2.49
CA LEU A 44 -3.11 15.61 2.43
C LEU A 44 -4.35 16.49 2.50
N VAL A 45 -5.45 16.12 1.83
CA VAL A 45 -6.60 17.00 1.61
C VAL A 45 -7.79 16.69 2.50
N ALA A 46 -8.04 15.42 2.83
CA ALA A 46 -9.25 15.03 3.52
C ALA A 46 -9.22 15.38 5.01
N SER A 47 -10.37 15.65 5.61
CA SER A 47 -10.50 15.94 7.04
C SER A 47 -11.55 15.06 7.72
N ASP A 48 -12.41 14.42 6.93
CA ASP A 48 -13.41 13.50 7.43
C ASP A 48 -12.78 12.14 7.76
N PRO A 49 -13.22 11.48 8.86
CA PRO A 49 -12.63 10.23 9.29
C PRO A 49 -12.72 9.11 8.27
N PHE A 50 -13.83 9.04 7.53
CA PHE A 50 -14.07 7.96 6.59
C PHE A 50 -13.11 8.01 5.41
N THR A 51 -12.90 9.19 4.80
CA THR A 51 -11.93 9.37 3.71
C THR A 51 -10.50 9.06 4.13
N LEU A 52 -10.13 9.37 5.38
CA LEU A 52 -8.81 9.03 5.91
C LEU A 52 -8.62 7.53 6.09
N VAL A 53 -9.68 6.78 6.44
CA VAL A 53 -9.64 5.31 6.41
C VAL A 53 -9.43 4.80 4.98
N VAL A 54 -10.13 5.37 3.99
CA VAL A 54 -9.88 5.02 2.57
C VAL A 54 -8.41 5.25 2.19
N ALA A 55 -7.83 6.36 2.66
CA ALA A 55 -6.44 6.70 2.43
C ALA A 55 -5.49 5.65 3.03
N VAL A 56 -5.70 5.27 4.29
CA VAL A 56 -4.93 4.22 4.97
C VAL A 56 -5.02 2.89 4.23
N THR A 57 -6.23 2.47 3.82
CA THR A 57 -6.43 1.24 3.07
C THR A 57 -5.64 1.25 1.76
N ALA A 58 -5.65 2.38 1.05
CA ALA A 58 -4.89 2.51 -0.19
C ALA A 58 -3.37 2.44 0.05
N LEU A 59 -2.85 3.23 0.99
CA LEU A 59 -1.42 3.26 1.31
C LEU A 59 -0.90 1.91 1.81
N LEU A 60 -1.63 1.28 2.73
CA LEU A 60 -1.24 -0.02 3.25
C LEU A 60 -1.31 -1.10 2.16
N GLY A 61 -2.34 -1.07 1.31
CA GLY A 61 -2.44 -1.95 0.15
C GLY A 61 -1.25 -1.82 -0.81
N ALA A 62 -0.81 -0.60 -1.10
CA ALA A 62 0.37 -0.36 -1.93
C ALA A 62 1.65 -0.95 -1.30
N LEU A 63 1.85 -0.73 0.00
CA LEU A 63 3.01 -1.26 0.73
C LEU A 63 2.99 -2.79 0.77
N LEU A 64 1.83 -3.41 0.98
CA LEU A 64 1.68 -4.88 0.97
C LEU A 64 1.99 -5.46 -0.41
N LEU A 65 1.50 -4.85 -1.49
CA LEU A 65 1.81 -5.29 -2.85
C LEU A 65 3.31 -5.19 -3.14
N LEU A 66 3.98 -4.13 -2.70
CA LEU A 66 5.44 -3.98 -2.81
C LEU A 66 6.17 -5.03 -1.97
N ALA A 67 5.75 -5.25 -0.73
CA ALA A 67 6.34 -6.26 0.15
C ALA A 67 6.19 -7.67 -0.42
N GLU A 68 5.02 -8.00 -0.98
CA GLU A 68 4.77 -9.27 -1.66
C GLU A 68 5.72 -9.50 -2.85
N MET A 69 6.14 -8.44 -3.55
CA MET A 69 7.13 -8.54 -4.64
C MET A 69 8.54 -8.86 -4.15
N THR A 70 8.78 -8.81 -2.84
CA THR A 70 10.09 -9.08 -2.21
C THR A 70 10.10 -10.33 -1.34
N ALA A 71 8.94 -10.76 -0.84
CA ALA A 71 8.83 -11.76 0.20
C ALA A 71 8.67 -13.18 -0.36
N GLN A 72 9.13 -14.18 0.40
CA GLN A 72 8.80 -15.58 0.15
C GLN A 72 7.28 -15.81 0.29
N ARG A 73 6.75 -16.77 -0.48
CA ARG A 73 5.29 -17.01 -0.60
C ARG A 73 4.58 -17.21 0.75
N ARG A 74 5.22 -17.86 1.73
CA ARG A 74 4.68 -18.05 3.10
C ARG A 74 4.60 -16.74 3.89
N LEU A 75 5.59 -15.87 3.76
CA LEU A 75 5.62 -14.56 4.44
C LEU A 75 4.59 -13.60 3.83
N SER A 76 4.35 -13.68 2.51
CA SER A 76 3.32 -12.88 1.84
C SER A 76 1.94 -13.09 2.47
N GLY A 77 1.52 -14.33 2.70
CA GLY A 77 0.22 -14.62 3.32
C GLY A 77 0.07 -14.02 4.73
N ALA A 78 1.12 -14.11 5.55
CA ALA A 78 1.12 -13.50 6.88
C ALA A 78 1.05 -11.97 6.81
N LEU A 79 1.79 -11.34 5.89
CA LEU A 79 1.73 -9.89 5.67
C LEU A 79 0.33 -9.42 5.29
N TRP A 80 -0.35 -10.14 4.40
CA TRP A 80 -1.71 -9.82 4.00
C TRP A 80 -2.72 -9.96 5.15
N MET A 81 -2.59 -10.98 6.00
CA MET A 81 -3.44 -11.12 7.19
C MET A 81 -3.22 -9.97 8.18
N VAL A 82 -1.97 -9.65 8.50
CA VAL A 82 -1.64 -8.55 9.42
C VAL A 82 -2.08 -7.21 8.83
N GLY A 83 -1.83 -6.99 7.55
CA GLY A 83 -2.27 -5.79 6.84
C GLY A 83 -3.79 -5.63 6.83
N GLY A 84 -4.52 -6.71 6.53
CA GLY A 84 -5.99 -6.72 6.60
C GLY A 84 -6.53 -6.43 8.00
N LEU A 85 -5.90 -6.98 9.04
CA LEU A 85 -6.24 -6.68 10.42
C LEU A 85 -6.03 -5.19 10.76
N LEU A 86 -4.92 -4.59 10.32
CA LEU A 86 -4.66 -3.17 10.52
C LEU A 86 -5.70 -2.28 9.82
N VAL A 87 -6.12 -2.62 8.59
CA VAL A 87 -7.22 -1.92 7.91
C VAL A 87 -8.53 -2.04 8.69
N ALA A 88 -8.87 -3.26 9.15
CA ALA A 88 -10.09 -3.49 9.90
C ALA A 88 -10.12 -2.70 11.21
N LEU A 89 -8.98 -2.65 11.92
CA LEU A 89 -8.83 -1.85 13.14
C LEU A 89 -8.93 -0.34 12.85
N ALA A 90 -8.29 0.15 11.77
CA ALA A 90 -8.39 1.54 11.35
C ALA A 90 -9.83 1.94 11.01
N ALA A 91 -10.59 1.05 10.36
CA ALA A 91 -12.00 1.26 10.04
C ALA A 91 -12.89 1.23 11.30
N ALA A 92 -12.67 0.28 12.20
CA ALA A 92 -13.42 0.18 13.46
C ALA A 92 -13.18 1.39 14.37
N ARG A 93 -11.98 1.98 14.32
CA ARG A 93 -11.53 3.13 15.11
C ARG A 93 -11.32 4.36 14.24
N GLN A 94 -12.24 4.61 13.31
CA GLN A 94 -12.07 5.64 12.27
C GLN A 94 -11.83 7.04 12.85
N SER A 95 -12.48 7.42 13.95
CA SER A 95 -12.34 8.74 14.57
C SER A 95 -10.96 8.93 15.22
N GLU A 96 -10.49 7.95 15.98
CA GLU A 96 -9.17 8.01 16.62
C GLU A 96 -8.05 7.95 15.57
N THR A 97 -8.22 7.09 14.56
CA THR A 97 -7.28 6.98 13.43
C THR A 97 -7.18 8.30 12.67
N ALA A 98 -8.32 8.93 12.38
CA ALA A 98 -8.36 10.23 11.74
C ALA A 98 -7.64 11.30 12.56
N ALA A 99 -7.89 11.38 13.86
CA ALA A 99 -7.22 12.35 14.73
C ALA A 99 -5.68 12.19 14.69
N LEU A 100 -5.19 10.95 14.75
CA LEU A 100 -3.75 10.65 14.66
C LEU A 100 -3.16 11.08 13.30
N ILE A 101 -3.84 10.74 12.21
CA ILE A 101 -3.37 11.08 10.85
C ILE A 101 -3.39 12.59 10.65
N VAL A 102 -4.45 13.28 11.07
CA VAL A 102 -4.55 14.74 10.93
C VAL A 102 -3.45 15.44 11.71
N HIS A 103 -3.14 14.97 12.92
CA HIS A 103 -2.06 15.54 13.73
C HIS A 103 -0.67 15.31 13.11
N ALA A 104 -0.46 14.15 12.48
CA ALA A 104 0.85 13.72 11.95
C ALA A 104 0.96 13.72 10.42
N ARG A 105 0.06 14.38 9.68
CA ARG A 105 -0.04 14.29 8.20
C ARG A 105 1.29 14.30 7.44
N PRO A 106 2.18 15.29 7.63
CA PRO A 106 3.42 15.34 6.87
C PRO A 106 4.29 14.11 7.14
N TRP A 107 4.32 13.65 8.40
CA TRP A 107 5.09 12.47 8.79
C TRP A 107 4.49 11.17 8.25
N VAL A 108 3.15 11.06 8.15
CA VAL A 108 2.49 9.91 7.52
C VAL A 108 2.86 9.81 6.05
N VAL A 109 2.82 10.93 5.32
CA VAL A 109 3.21 10.96 3.90
C VAL A 109 4.69 10.63 3.72
N ILE A 110 5.57 11.30 4.46
CA ILE A 110 7.03 11.07 4.38
C ILE A 110 7.38 9.62 4.69
N SER A 111 6.87 9.08 5.80
CA SER A 111 7.16 7.70 6.20
C SER A 111 6.65 6.69 5.18
N THR A 112 5.47 6.93 4.60
CA THR A 112 4.91 6.06 3.57
C THR A 112 5.74 6.10 2.29
N LEU A 113 6.16 7.28 1.83
CA LEU A 113 7.03 7.44 0.67
C LEU A 113 8.39 6.78 0.87
N VAL A 114 9.00 6.94 2.04
CA VAL A 114 10.27 6.30 2.39
C VAL A 114 10.11 4.78 2.39
N ALA A 115 9.06 4.24 3.03
CA ALA A 115 8.79 2.82 3.03
C ALA A 115 8.54 2.27 1.61
N ALA A 116 7.75 2.99 0.81
CA ALA A 116 7.48 2.63 -0.57
C ALA A 116 8.76 2.63 -1.42
N ALA A 117 9.63 3.63 -1.28
CA ALA A 117 10.90 3.71 -1.99
C ALA A 117 11.83 2.54 -1.63
N VAL A 118 11.96 2.24 -0.34
CA VAL A 118 12.79 1.12 0.15
C VAL A 118 12.27 -0.22 -0.39
N LEU A 119 10.96 -0.47 -0.30
CA LEU A 119 10.37 -1.70 -0.82
C LEU A 119 10.44 -1.78 -2.33
N ALA A 120 10.27 -0.66 -3.03
CA ALA A 120 10.40 -0.58 -4.49
C ALA A 120 11.81 -0.92 -4.96
N LEU A 121 12.84 -0.39 -4.29
CA LEU A 121 14.25 -0.73 -4.55
C LEU A 121 14.52 -2.22 -4.31
N ARG A 122 14.02 -2.77 -3.21
CA ARG A 122 14.14 -4.21 -2.92
C ARG A 122 13.42 -5.07 -3.95
N ALA A 123 12.21 -4.69 -4.38
CA ALA A 123 11.44 -5.41 -5.39
C ALA A 123 12.15 -5.38 -6.75
N ARG A 124 12.75 -4.26 -7.11
CA ARG A 124 13.55 -4.13 -8.33
C ARG A 124 14.78 -5.04 -8.27
N ARG A 125 15.53 -5.03 -7.16
CA ARG A 125 16.70 -5.88 -6.97
C ARG A 125 16.35 -7.38 -7.01
N ALA A 126 15.27 -7.77 -6.35
CA ALA A 126 14.79 -9.16 -6.37
C ALA A 126 14.46 -9.63 -7.79
N ARG A 127 13.84 -8.76 -8.61
CA ARG A 127 13.57 -9.06 -10.02
C ARG A 127 14.83 -9.18 -10.88
N LEU A 128 15.80 -8.31 -10.67
CA LEU A 128 17.07 -8.36 -11.40
C LEU A 128 17.82 -9.65 -11.12
N ILE A 129 17.95 -10.04 -9.85
CA ILE A 129 18.59 -11.31 -9.44
C ILE A 129 17.84 -12.52 -10.02
N ALA A 130 16.51 -12.47 -10.10
CA ALA A 130 15.71 -13.53 -10.69
C ALA A 130 15.86 -13.64 -12.22
N HIS A 131 16.26 -12.55 -12.90
CA HIS A 131 16.47 -12.52 -14.34
C HIS A 131 17.93 -12.83 -14.73
N ASP A 132 18.89 -12.41 -13.90
CA ASP A 132 20.32 -12.69 -14.04
C ASP A 132 20.94 -13.07 -12.68
N PRO A 133 21.12 -14.38 -12.40
CA PRO A 133 21.69 -14.87 -11.15
C PRO A 133 23.13 -14.38 -10.91
N SER A 134 23.85 -13.97 -11.96
CA SER A 134 25.23 -13.50 -11.84
C SER A 134 25.35 -12.15 -11.13
N GLU A 135 24.29 -11.32 -11.14
CA GLU A 135 24.23 -10.09 -10.34
C GLU A 135 24.22 -10.35 -8.83
N GLY A 136 23.69 -11.52 -8.40
CA GLY A 136 23.73 -11.93 -7.00
C GLY A 136 25.15 -12.24 -6.49
N LEU A 137 26.06 -12.64 -7.40
CA LEU A 137 27.43 -13.01 -7.10
C LEU A 137 28.41 -11.83 -7.13
N ARG A 138 28.07 -10.71 -7.79
CA ARG A 138 28.94 -9.51 -7.85
C ARG A 138 29.00 -8.70 -6.54
N GLY A 139 28.13 -9.00 -5.58
CA GLY A 139 28.07 -8.34 -4.27
C GLY A 139 28.59 -9.20 -3.11
N MET A 140 29.09 -10.40 -3.39
CA MET A 140 29.81 -11.28 -2.44
C MET A 140 31.30 -11.27 -2.79
#